data_AF-Q6AMV1-F1
#
_entry.id   AF-Q6AMV1-F1
#
_cell.length_a   1.000
_cell.length_b   1.000
_cell.length_c   1.000
_cell.angle_alpha   90.00
_cell.angle_beta   90.00
_cell.angle_gamma   90.00
#
_symmetry.space_group_name_H-M   'P 1'
#
loop_
_entity.id
_entity.type
_entity.pdbx_description
1 polymer ?
#
loop_
_entity_poly.entity_id
_entity_poly.type
_entity_poly.pdbx_seq_one_letter_code
_entity_poly.pdbx_strand_id
1 'polypeptide(L)'
;MGAPTVYRWDDPNAPVLCGFPNTICDVIKACLVDGYGTGDDRKESPGGWTVSHEQLLAENGSEHPVSLALNAASTKGKSFTVKVETEVGRGGTGSKLYAYIQAGLVVSPTNELLDKFPSSAGRIDVSSRNDSTQRPWLLIADAHAFYFYVWTNSSSGGVPAGTATFYGFFVGQLVGCFDSDLFDIGVAFTRLSTSFTSSLGLAYKNSHITMANNREGTGAATNNILRISGGPAAHVGGGYLGQGGASLIDGEMAYISSFYSQGVGSVVRAFMPGLYVPGHRNNKSNLGQFTFDGLPYLAVSGSSYSGSYWSAVYIALSDWRTP
;
A
#
# COMPACT_ATOMS: atom_id res chain seq x y z
N MET A 1 0.53 -16.85 14.65
CA MET A 1 0.14 -15.50 14.17
C MET A 1 -1.09 -15.66 13.29
N GLY A 2 -2.04 -14.73 13.34
CA GLY A 2 -3.29 -14.84 12.58
C GLY A 2 -3.12 -14.52 11.10
N ALA A 3 -4.04 -15.01 10.27
CA ALA A 3 -4.20 -14.57 8.90
C ALA A 3 -4.56 -13.07 8.85
N PRO A 4 -4.12 -12.32 7.82
CA PRO A 4 -4.54 -10.94 7.64
C PRO A 4 -6.05 -10.90 7.31
N THR A 5 -6.68 -9.79 7.64
CA THR A 5 -8.06 -9.52 7.21
C THR A 5 -8.04 -8.78 5.88
N VAL A 6 -8.83 -9.25 4.91
CA VAL A 6 -8.93 -8.68 3.56
C VAL A 6 -10.24 -7.92 3.44
N TYR A 7 -10.22 -6.59 3.47
CA TYR A 7 -11.36 -5.68 3.31
C TYR A 7 -11.52 -5.22 1.87
N ARG A 8 -12.74 -5.16 1.37
CA ARG A 8 -13.03 -4.83 -0.03
C ARG A 8 -14.21 -3.88 -0.17
N TRP A 9 -14.17 -3.11 -1.25
CA TRP A 9 -15.24 -2.20 -1.66
C TRP A 9 -16.60 -2.87 -1.89
N ASP A 10 -16.62 -4.16 -2.21
CA ASP A 10 -17.83 -4.95 -2.49
C ASP A 10 -18.27 -5.82 -1.30
N ASP A 11 -17.65 -5.66 -0.14
CA ASP A 11 -18.17 -6.27 1.09
C ASP A 11 -19.50 -5.60 1.49
N PRO A 12 -20.42 -6.32 2.17
CA PRO A 12 -21.65 -5.73 2.69
C PRO A 12 -21.38 -4.51 3.57
N ASN A 13 -22.04 -3.39 3.25
CA ASN A 13 -21.89 -2.10 3.95
C ASN A 13 -20.46 -1.54 3.97
N ALA A 14 -19.62 -1.92 3.00
CA ALA A 14 -18.30 -1.34 2.85
C ALA A 14 -18.36 0.20 2.68
N PRO A 15 -17.44 0.95 3.30
CA PRO A 15 -17.35 2.40 3.12
C PRO A 15 -17.08 2.76 1.66
N VAL A 16 -17.70 3.85 1.23
CA VAL A 16 -17.56 4.35 -0.14
C VAL A 16 -16.30 5.20 -0.25
N LEU A 17 -15.38 4.80 -1.14
CA LEU A 17 -14.28 5.64 -1.58
C LEU A 17 -14.71 6.43 -2.82
N CYS A 18 -14.49 7.74 -2.84
CA CYS A 18 -14.73 8.55 -4.04
C CYS A 18 -13.73 9.73 -4.14
N GLY A 19 -14.05 10.72 -4.97
CA GLY A 19 -13.22 11.90 -5.17
C GLY A 19 -13.20 12.90 -4.02
N PHE A 20 -13.96 12.68 -2.95
CA PHE A 20 -14.04 13.62 -1.83
C PHE A 20 -12.94 13.36 -0.76
N PRO A 21 -12.35 14.44 -0.19
CA PRO A 21 -11.17 14.35 0.69
C PRO A 21 -11.27 13.37 1.86
N ASN A 22 -12.41 13.32 2.55
CA ASN A 22 -12.59 12.47 3.73
C ASN A 22 -12.66 10.98 3.44
N THR A 23 -13.06 10.58 2.23
CA THR A 23 -13.50 9.19 1.98
C THR A 23 -12.40 8.14 2.15
N ILE A 24 -11.13 8.46 1.85
CA ILE A 24 -10.03 7.52 2.13
C ILE A 24 -9.75 7.39 3.63
N CYS A 25 -9.87 8.47 4.40
CA CYS A 25 -9.72 8.42 5.85
C CYS A 25 -10.84 7.58 6.47
N ASP A 26 -12.08 7.77 5.99
CA ASP A 26 -13.25 6.99 6.42
C ASP A 26 -13.06 5.50 6.13
N VAL A 27 -12.58 5.14 4.92
CA VAL A 27 -12.29 3.74 4.56
C VAL A 27 -11.21 3.13 5.45
N ILE A 28 -10.08 3.83 5.64
CA ILE A 28 -8.96 3.33 6.46
C ILE A 28 -9.40 3.16 7.92
N LYS A 29 -10.12 4.13 8.48
CA LYS A 29 -10.63 4.07 9.86
C LYS A 29 -11.64 2.93 10.04
N ALA A 30 -12.58 2.77 9.12
CA ALA A 30 -13.54 1.68 9.15
C ALA A 30 -12.85 0.30 9.09
N CYS A 31 -11.81 0.14 8.27
CA CYS A 31 -11.12 -1.14 8.17
C CYS A 31 -10.19 -1.42 9.36
N LEU A 32 -9.46 -0.42 9.85
CA LEU A 32 -8.40 -0.63 10.85
C LEU A 32 -8.87 -0.42 12.29
N VAL A 33 -9.90 0.39 12.53
CA VAL A 33 -10.32 0.79 13.87
C VAL A 33 -11.75 0.35 14.18
N ASP A 34 -12.73 0.82 13.41
CA ASP A 34 -14.14 0.73 13.82
C ASP A 34 -14.80 -0.61 13.42
N GLY A 35 -14.29 -1.26 12.37
CA GLY A 35 -15.02 -2.28 11.62
C GLY A 35 -16.16 -1.69 10.78
N TYR A 36 -16.79 -2.52 9.95
CA TYR A 36 -18.03 -2.16 9.25
C TYR A 36 -18.92 -3.37 9.02
N GLY A 37 -20.16 -3.15 8.59
CA GLY A 37 -21.18 -4.20 8.47
C GLY A 37 -21.99 -4.40 9.76
N THR A 38 -22.92 -5.34 9.69
CA THR A 38 -23.88 -5.63 10.77
C THR A 38 -24.12 -7.13 10.88
N GLY A 39 -24.46 -7.62 12.07
CA GLY A 39 -24.75 -9.03 12.31
C GLY A 39 -23.60 -9.95 11.89
N ASP A 40 -23.93 -11.06 11.22
CA ASP A 40 -22.97 -12.08 10.77
C ASP A 40 -22.07 -11.59 9.61
N ASP A 41 -22.47 -10.53 8.91
CA ASP A 41 -21.68 -9.89 7.84
C ASP A 41 -20.73 -8.81 8.37
N ARG A 42 -20.71 -8.58 9.69
CA ARG A 42 -19.83 -7.57 10.30
C ARG A 42 -18.37 -8.01 10.16
N LYS A 43 -17.58 -7.10 9.60
CA LYS A 43 -16.14 -7.24 9.46
C LYS A 43 -15.45 -6.44 10.55
N GLU A 44 -14.91 -7.15 11.53
CA GLU A 44 -14.18 -6.53 12.63
C GLU A 44 -12.84 -5.94 12.15
N SER A 45 -12.36 -4.95 12.89
CA SER A 45 -10.98 -4.45 12.77
C SER A 45 -9.98 -5.60 13.02
N PRO A 46 -8.77 -5.58 12.40
CA PRO A 46 -7.75 -6.59 12.67
C PRO A 46 -7.16 -6.47 14.09
N GLY A 47 -7.62 -5.50 14.89
CA GLY A 47 -7.09 -5.15 16.19
C GLY A 47 -5.81 -4.31 16.08
N GLY A 48 -5.39 -3.71 17.19
CA GLY A 48 -4.08 -3.08 17.31
C GLY A 48 -3.92 -1.68 16.74
N TRP A 49 -4.86 -1.15 15.95
CA TRP A 49 -4.82 0.23 15.49
C TRP A 49 -5.72 1.13 16.33
N THR A 50 -5.25 2.34 16.66
CA THR A 50 -6.04 3.34 17.39
C THR A 50 -5.90 4.72 16.76
N VAL A 51 -6.96 5.53 16.80
CA VAL A 51 -6.90 6.92 16.31
C VAL A 51 -6.14 7.79 17.32
N SER A 52 -5.11 8.50 16.86
CA SER A 52 -4.38 9.48 17.65
C SER A 52 -4.69 10.92 17.25
N HIS A 53 -5.11 11.13 16.00
CA HIS A 53 -5.57 12.42 15.51
C HIS A 53 -6.56 12.21 14.37
N GLU A 54 -7.58 13.07 14.30
CA GLU A 54 -8.58 13.03 13.25
C GLU A 54 -9.09 14.44 12.94
N GLN A 55 -8.99 14.81 11.67
CA GLN A 55 -9.53 16.05 11.12
C GLN A 55 -10.25 15.71 9.81
N LEU A 56 -11.54 15.33 9.89
CA LEU A 56 -12.32 14.90 8.72
C LEU A 56 -13.01 16.02 7.95
N LEU A 57 -12.96 17.24 8.47
CA LEU A 57 -13.53 18.42 7.81
C LEU A 57 -12.44 19.49 7.71
N ALA A 58 -12.35 20.12 6.54
CA ALA A 58 -11.69 21.41 6.44
C ALA A 58 -12.53 22.37 7.29
N GLU A 59 -11.98 22.86 8.39
CA GLU A 59 -12.60 23.93 9.16
C GLU A 59 -12.85 25.12 8.23
N ASN A 60 -14.03 25.75 8.34
CA ASN A 60 -14.43 26.87 7.48
C ASN A 60 -13.36 27.98 7.50
N GLY A 61 -12.56 28.05 6.43
CA GLY A 61 -11.49 29.05 6.28
C GLY A 61 -10.09 28.60 6.67
N SER A 62 -9.90 27.38 7.16
CA SER A 62 -8.58 26.83 7.52
C SER A 62 -7.90 26.21 6.30
N GLU A 63 -6.61 26.50 6.11
CA GLU A 63 -5.73 25.89 5.09
C GLU A 63 -5.43 24.40 5.35
N HIS A 64 -6.07 23.79 6.35
CA HIS A 64 -5.71 22.48 6.84
C HIS A 64 -6.40 21.36 6.03
N PRO A 65 -5.62 20.48 5.39
CA PRO A 65 -6.15 19.33 4.67
C PRO A 65 -6.82 18.31 5.61
N VAL A 66 -7.75 17.51 5.08
CA VAL A 66 -8.36 16.41 5.85
C VAL A 66 -7.28 15.37 6.17
N SER A 67 -7.16 14.99 7.44
CA SER A 67 -6.12 14.08 7.90
C SER A 67 -6.58 13.09 8.98
N LEU A 68 -5.94 11.92 8.99
CA LEU A 68 -6.14 10.85 9.95
C LEU A 68 -4.77 10.34 10.40
N ALA A 69 -4.54 10.29 11.71
CA ALA A 69 -3.38 9.64 12.30
C ALA A 69 -3.78 8.41 13.12
N LEU A 70 -3.09 7.30 12.88
CA LEU A 70 -3.33 6.02 13.52
C LEU A 70 -2.05 5.54 14.21
N ASN A 71 -2.17 5.10 15.46
CA ASN A 71 -1.12 4.38 16.17
C ASN A 71 -1.30 2.88 15.95
N ALA A 72 -0.23 2.21 15.56
CA ALA A 72 -0.20 0.74 15.50
C ALA A 72 0.16 0.14 16.86
N ALA A 73 -0.18 -1.14 17.06
CA ALA A 73 0.14 -1.87 18.27
C ALA A 73 1.66 -2.01 18.43
N SER A 74 2.13 -1.80 19.65
CA SER A 74 3.54 -1.94 19.98
C SER A 74 4.00 -3.38 19.74
N THR A 75 5.05 -3.54 18.93
CA THR A 75 5.73 -4.82 18.75
C THR A 75 7.21 -4.61 18.97
N LYS A 76 7.85 -5.50 19.74
CA LYS A 76 9.24 -5.33 20.18
C LYS A 76 9.48 -3.99 20.92
N GLY A 77 8.47 -3.47 21.63
CA GLY A 77 8.55 -2.25 22.42
C GLY A 77 8.50 -0.94 21.63
N LYS A 78 8.24 -0.99 20.31
CA LYS A 78 8.13 0.18 19.45
C LYS A 78 6.70 0.35 18.97
N SER A 79 6.14 1.54 19.18
CA SER A 79 4.89 1.97 18.54
C SER A 79 5.22 2.98 17.45
N PHE A 80 4.40 3.02 16.41
CA PHE A 80 4.53 4.00 15.34
C PHE A 80 3.18 4.64 15.02
N THR A 81 3.24 5.86 14.52
CA THR A 81 2.09 6.61 14.02
C THR A 81 2.16 6.68 12.51
N VAL A 82 1.04 6.42 11.87
CA VAL A 82 0.81 6.62 10.44
C VAL A 82 -0.10 7.83 10.28
N LYS A 83 0.25 8.77 9.42
CA LYS A 83 -0.63 9.89 9.05
C LYS A 83 -0.97 9.82 7.57
N VAL A 84 -2.26 9.92 7.28
CA VAL A 84 -2.83 10.06 5.94
C VAL A 84 -3.43 11.46 5.86
N GLU A 85 -3.08 12.20 4.82
CA GLU A 85 -3.57 13.55 4.58
C GLU A 85 -3.99 13.70 3.13
N THR A 86 -5.08 14.40 2.87
CA THR A 86 -5.65 14.46 1.52
C THR A 86 -5.64 15.85 0.94
N GLU A 87 -5.43 15.93 -0.36
CA GLU A 87 -5.41 17.18 -1.10
C GLU A 87 -6.16 17.02 -2.43
N VAL A 88 -6.99 18.00 -2.74
CA VAL A 88 -7.61 18.14 -4.06
C VAL A 88 -6.63 18.91 -4.96
N GLY A 89 -6.20 18.29 -6.06
CA GLY A 89 -5.29 18.92 -7.01
C GLY A 89 -5.85 20.24 -7.57
N ARG A 90 -5.09 21.33 -7.41
CA ARG A 90 -5.42 22.66 -7.97
C ARG A 90 -4.90 22.78 -9.40
N GLY A 91 -5.79 22.73 -10.39
CA GLY A 91 -5.49 23.11 -11.79
C GLY A 91 -6.19 22.26 -12.86
N GLY A 92 -7.09 22.89 -13.63
CA GLY A 92 -7.66 22.37 -14.88
C GLY A 92 -8.73 21.27 -14.73
N THR A 93 -9.56 21.11 -15.77
CA THR A 93 -10.72 20.21 -15.84
C THR A 93 -10.39 18.79 -15.33
N GLY A 94 -11.00 18.37 -14.22
CA GLY A 94 -10.79 17.05 -13.62
C GLY A 94 -9.82 17.03 -12.43
N SER A 95 -10.04 17.88 -11.42
CA SER A 95 -9.30 17.84 -10.15
C SER A 95 -9.19 16.41 -9.63
N LYS A 96 -7.98 15.89 -9.44
CA LYS A 96 -7.75 14.59 -8.82
C LYS A 96 -7.78 14.70 -7.30
N LEU A 97 -8.09 13.61 -6.63
CA LEU A 97 -7.86 13.46 -5.19
C LEU A 97 -6.55 12.73 -4.96
N TYR A 98 -5.68 13.33 -4.15
CA TYR A 98 -4.43 12.73 -3.70
C TYR A 98 -4.48 12.40 -2.21
N ALA A 99 -3.75 11.37 -1.81
CA ALA A 99 -3.41 11.12 -0.42
C ALA A 99 -1.90 11.12 -0.25
N TYR A 100 -1.43 11.80 0.80
CA TYR A 100 -0.08 11.80 1.29
C TYR A 100 0.02 10.87 2.50
N ILE A 101 0.98 9.97 2.48
CA ILE A 101 1.18 8.94 3.48
C ILE A 101 2.57 9.08 4.09
N GLN A 102 2.61 9.05 5.41
CA GLN A 102 3.84 9.01 6.18
C GLN A 102 3.68 8.14 7.42
N ALA A 103 4.80 7.64 7.93
CA ALA A 103 4.88 7.01 9.23
C ALA A 103 6.16 7.43 9.94
N GLY A 104 6.09 7.48 11.26
CA GLY A 104 7.19 7.79 12.16
C GLY A 104 7.02 7.00 13.45
N LEU A 105 8.09 6.87 14.23
CA LEU A 105 7.94 6.42 15.62
C LEU A 105 7.01 7.39 16.36
N VAL A 106 6.30 6.89 17.38
CA VAL A 106 5.43 7.72 18.20
C VAL A 106 6.31 8.74 18.94
N VAL A 107 6.43 9.93 18.36
CA VAL A 107 6.92 11.12 19.05
C VAL A 107 5.68 11.79 19.62
N SER A 108 5.62 11.96 20.95
CA SER A 108 4.75 12.85 21.75
C SER A 108 3.39 13.32 21.15
N PRO A 109 2.28 13.33 21.93
CA PRO A 109 0.96 13.83 21.47
C PRO A 109 0.93 15.33 21.11
N THR A 110 2.05 16.04 21.28
CA THR A 110 2.21 17.42 20.79
C THR A 110 2.53 17.40 19.31
N ASN A 111 1.66 18.04 18.51
CA ASN A 111 1.78 18.69 17.19
C ASN A 111 3.11 18.69 16.35
N GLU A 112 4.20 18.05 16.72
CA GLU A 112 5.48 18.04 15.99
C GLU A 112 5.44 17.11 14.76
N LEU A 113 4.42 16.24 14.64
CA LEU A 113 4.05 15.60 13.38
C LEU A 113 3.07 16.45 12.52
N LEU A 114 2.64 17.62 13.01
CA LEU A 114 1.70 18.54 12.32
C LEU A 114 2.39 19.66 11.53
N ASP A 115 3.70 19.87 11.68
CA ASP A 115 4.41 20.74 10.75
C ASP A 115 4.38 20.12 9.36
N LYS A 116 4.02 20.94 8.36
CA LYS A 116 3.83 20.55 6.96
C LYS A 116 4.84 19.50 6.57
N PHE A 117 4.31 18.34 6.22
CA PHE A 117 5.07 17.22 5.71
C PHE A 117 6.15 17.70 4.74
N PRO A 118 7.43 17.27 4.89
CA PRO A 118 8.43 17.60 3.89
C PRO A 118 7.91 17.14 2.52
N SER A 119 8.30 17.85 1.46
CA SER A 119 7.90 17.62 0.06
C SER A 119 8.24 16.21 -0.49
N SER A 120 8.76 15.33 0.35
CA SER A 120 9.09 13.92 0.15
C SER A 120 8.04 12.94 0.70
N ALA A 121 6.87 13.40 1.15
CA ALA A 121 5.74 12.53 1.50
C ALA A 121 5.35 11.60 0.34
N GLY A 122 5.01 10.35 0.65
CA GLY A 122 4.52 9.43 -0.38
C GLY A 122 3.16 9.87 -0.85
N ARG A 123 3.02 10.18 -2.14
CA ARG A 123 1.74 10.59 -2.74
C ARG A 123 1.16 9.47 -3.57
N ILE A 124 -0.11 9.15 -3.35
CA ILE A 124 -0.90 8.28 -4.23
C ILE A 124 -2.06 9.06 -4.85
N ASP A 125 -2.46 8.66 -6.05
CA ASP A 125 -3.75 9.07 -6.61
C ASP A 125 -4.84 8.21 -5.94
N VAL A 126 -5.91 8.82 -5.44
CA VAL A 126 -7.07 8.15 -4.81
C VAL A 126 -8.26 8.12 -5.77
N SER A 127 -8.45 9.20 -6.52
CA SER A 127 -9.45 9.29 -7.56
C SER A 127 -8.92 10.17 -8.69
N SER A 128 -9.24 9.81 -9.93
CA SER A 128 -8.92 10.65 -11.09
C SER A 128 -9.83 11.86 -11.25
N ARG A 129 -10.88 11.95 -10.42
CA ARG A 129 -11.86 13.03 -10.42
C ARG A 129 -12.32 13.34 -9.00
N ASN A 130 -12.52 14.61 -8.69
CA ASN A 130 -13.15 15.11 -7.48
C ASN A 130 -14.67 15.08 -7.68
N ASP A 131 -15.23 13.88 -7.71
CA ASP A 131 -16.65 13.63 -7.89
C ASP A 131 -17.14 12.50 -6.96
N SER A 132 -18.45 12.30 -6.94
CA SER A 132 -19.09 11.24 -6.15
C SER A 132 -18.97 9.85 -6.78
N THR A 133 -18.23 9.69 -7.89
CA THR A 133 -18.10 8.38 -8.52
C THR A 133 -17.29 7.46 -7.62
N GLN A 134 -17.92 6.36 -7.23
CA GLN A 134 -17.32 5.37 -6.34
C GLN A 134 -16.11 4.69 -6.99
N ARG A 135 -15.05 4.46 -6.21
CA ARG A 135 -13.80 3.82 -6.64
C ARG A 135 -13.65 2.46 -5.96
N PRO A 136 -13.36 1.39 -6.72
CA PRO A 136 -12.96 0.13 -6.12
C PRO A 136 -11.67 0.28 -5.31
N TRP A 137 -11.62 -0.39 -4.16
CA TRP A 137 -10.48 -0.40 -3.24
C TRP A 137 -10.33 -1.76 -2.54
N LEU A 138 -9.12 -2.03 -2.07
CA LEU A 138 -8.76 -3.23 -1.33
C LEU A 138 -7.82 -2.82 -0.20
N LEU A 139 -8.12 -3.26 1.02
CA LEU A 139 -7.24 -3.10 2.17
C LEU A 139 -6.97 -4.47 2.77
N ILE A 140 -5.70 -4.79 3.01
CA ILE A 140 -5.31 -6.08 3.62
C ILE A 140 -4.46 -5.76 4.84
N ALA A 141 -4.89 -6.18 6.03
CA ALA A 141 -4.30 -5.72 7.27
C ALA A 141 -4.24 -6.78 8.36
N ASP A 142 -3.25 -6.62 9.24
CA ASP A 142 -3.22 -7.19 10.57
C ASP A 142 -2.99 -6.08 11.62
N ALA A 143 -2.71 -6.46 12.86
CA ALA A 143 -2.49 -5.52 13.96
C ALA A 143 -1.23 -4.64 13.85
N HIS A 144 -0.32 -4.90 12.90
CA HIS A 144 0.97 -4.20 12.81
C HIS A 144 1.32 -3.72 11.40
N ALA A 145 0.59 -4.11 10.36
CA ALA A 145 0.79 -3.60 9.01
C ALA A 145 -0.47 -3.69 8.16
N PHE A 146 -0.54 -2.85 7.13
CA PHE A 146 -1.57 -2.94 6.11
C PHE A 146 -1.06 -2.55 4.72
N TYR A 147 -1.72 -3.11 3.72
CA TYR A 147 -1.65 -2.72 2.32
C TYR A 147 -2.95 -2.04 1.94
N PHE A 148 -2.88 -1.00 1.12
CA PHE A 148 -4.05 -0.37 0.53
C PHE A 148 -3.86 -0.25 -0.98
N TYR A 149 -4.88 -0.62 -1.74
CA TYR A 149 -4.94 -0.50 -3.19
C TYR A 149 -6.23 0.18 -3.62
N VAL A 150 -6.14 0.99 -4.68
CA VAL A 150 -7.28 1.72 -5.26
C VAL A 150 -7.22 1.75 -6.78
N TRP A 151 -8.34 1.50 -7.44
CA TRP A 151 -8.50 1.62 -8.90
C TRP A 151 -9.12 2.98 -9.26
N THR A 152 -8.28 4.00 -9.31
CA THR A 152 -8.67 5.43 -9.33
C THR A 152 -9.50 5.87 -10.53
N ASN A 153 -9.46 5.10 -11.62
CA ASN A 153 -10.18 5.35 -12.87
C ASN A 153 -11.41 4.45 -13.07
N SER A 154 -11.72 3.56 -12.13
CA SER A 154 -12.85 2.65 -12.25
C SER A 154 -14.06 3.16 -11.48
N SER A 155 -15.26 2.83 -11.95
CA SER A 155 -16.49 2.91 -11.16
C SER A 155 -16.70 1.60 -10.39
N SER A 156 -17.48 1.63 -9.32
CA SER A 156 -17.84 0.45 -8.50
C SER A 156 -18.60 -0.66 -9.24
N GLY A 157 -18.90 -0.50 -10.54
CA GLY A 157 -19.53 -1.55 -11.37
C GLY A 157 -18.62 -2.74 -11.73
N GLY A 158 -17.38 -2.75 -11.21
CA GLY A 158 -16.45 -3.87 -11.33
C GLY A 158 -15.01 -3.38 -11.48
N VAL A 159 -14.07 -4.09 -10.86
CA VAL A 159 -12.65 -3.91 -11.18
C VAL A 159 -12.44 -4.50 -12.57
N PRO A 160 -12.11 -3.70 -13.60
CA PRO A 160 -11.89 -4.26 -14.92
C PRO A 160 -10.73 -5.25 -14.84
N ALA A 161 -10.89 -6.44 -15.42
CA ALA A 161 -9.79 -7.38 -15.60
C ALA A 161 -8.66 -6.65 -16.36
N GLY A 162 -7.69 -6.18 -15.57
CA GLY A 162 -6.57 -5.27 -15.83
C GLY A 162 -6.58 -4.28 -16.99
N THR A 163 -7.66 -3.53 -17.20
CA THR A 163 -7.59 -2.26 -17.96
C THR A 163 -7.50 -1.02 -17.08
N ALA A 164 -7.74 -1.16 -15.78
CA ALA A 164 -7.73 -0.05 -14.85
C ALA A 164 -6.35 0.21 -14.25
N THR A 165 -5.98 1.49 -14.21
CA THR A 165 -4.87 1.98 -13.40
C THR A 165 -5.20 1.75 -11.93
N PHE A 166 -4.26 1.13 -11.21
CA PHE A 166 -4.35 0.97 -9.77
C PHE A 166 -3.16 1.63 -9.09
N TYR A 167 -3.36 2.06 -7.86
CA TYR A 167 -2.33 2.64 -7.00
C TYR A 167 -2.36 1.93 -5.68
N GLY A 168 -1.23 1.83 -5.00
CA GLY A 168 -1.20 1.25 -3.68
C GLY A 168 -0.01 1.69 -2.86
N PHE A 169 -0.15 1.53 -1.56
CA PHE A 169 0.87 1.81 -0.57
C PHE A 169 0.81 0.77 0.55
N PHE A 170 1.90 0.66 1.28
CA PHE A 170 2.03 -0.21 2.44
C PHE A 170 2.53 0.64 3.59
N VAL A 171 1.99 0.35 4.77
CA VAL A 171 2.52 0.89 6.01
C VAL A 171 2.56 -0.20 7.06
N GLY A 172 3.69 -0.28 7.75
CA GLY A 172 3.78 -0.95 9.03
C GLY A 172 5.02 -1.78 9.16
N GLN A 173 4.91 -2.81 10.00
CA GLN A 173 6.07 -3.58 10.42
C GLN A 173 6.49 -4.61 9.37
N LEU A 174 7.74 -4.54 8.93
CA LEU A 174 8.40 -5.51 8.06
C LEU A 174 8.80 -6.77 8.85
N VAL A 175 8.99 -7.88 8.13
CA VAL A 175 9.49 -9.15 8.67
C VAL A 175 11.02 -9.11 8.66
N GLY A 176 11.64 -8.75 9.80
CA GLY A 176 13.09 -8.62 9.91
C GLY A 176 13.84 -9.94 9.72
N CYS A 177 15.00 -9.89 9.06
CA CYS A 177 15.94 -11.02 8.96
C CYS A 177 16.71 -11.24 10.27
N PHE A 178 16.84 -10.20 11.09
CA PHE A 178 17.59 -10.20 12.33
C PHE A 178 16.73 -9.65 13.46
N ASP A 179 16.76 -10.30 14.62
CA ASP A 179 15.97 -9.85 15.77
C ASP A 179 16.41 -8.49 16.32
N SER A 180 17.68 -8.14 16.11
CA SER A 180 18.29 -6.87 16.47
C SER A 180 18.09 -5.77 15.42
N ASP A 181 17.36 -6.03 14.33
CA ASP A 181 17.19 -5.03 13.28
C ASP A 181 16.38 -3.83 13.78
N LEU A 182 16.94 -2.64 13.58
CA LEU A 182 16.29 -1.38 13.90
C LEU A 182 15.40 -0.91 12.74
N PHE A 183 15.38 -1.57 11.60
CA PHE A 183 14.58 -1.21 10.42
C PHE A 183 13.32 -2.06 10.31
N ASP A 184 12.49 -2.05 11.35
CA ASP A 184 11.27 -2.86 11.42
C ASP A 184 10.03 -2.15 10.92
N ILE A 185 10.01 -0.81 10.77
CA ILE A 185 8.83 -0.06 10.31
C ILE A 185 9.10 0.62 8.97
N GLY A 186 8.28 0.32 7.97
CA GLY A 186 8.40 0.87 6.63
C GLY A 186 7.11 1.50 6.11
N VAL A 187 7.26 2.56 5.32
CA VAL A 187 6.23 3.09 4.42
C VAL A 187 6.71 2.84 3.00
N ALA A 188 5.93 2.12 2.20
CA ALA A 188 6.24 1.88 0.80
C ALA A 188 5.18 2.51 -0.09
N PHE A 189 5.62 3.21 -1.13
CA PHE A 189 4.74 3.89 -2.08
C PHE A 189 5.44 4.13 -3.41
N THR A 190 4.65 4.41 -4.45
CA THR A 190 5.20 4.97 -5.68
C THR A 190 5.60 6.43 -5.46
N ARG A 191 6.86 6.81 -5.71
CA ARG A 191 7.20 8.23 -5.86
C ARG A 191 6.89 8.69 -7.27
N LEU A 192 6.30 9.87 -7.39
CA LEU A 192 6.20 10.59 -8.66
C LEU A 192 7.62 11.00 -9.09
N SER A 193 8.28 10.18 -9.90
CA SER A 193 9.10 10.78 -10.94
C SER A 193 8.15 11.36 -11.97
N THR A 194 8.54 12.43 -12.63
CA THR A 194 7.85 13.08 -13.75
C THR A 194 7.67 12.16 -14.98
N SER A 195 7.78 10.84 -14.81
CA SER A 195 7.74 9.82 -15.83
C SER A 195 6.59 8.85 -15.54
N PHE A 196 5.50 9.06 -16.27
CA PHE A 196 4.34 8.23 -16.66
C PHE A 196 4.33 6.68 -16.45
N THR A 197 5.01 6.12 -15.45
CA THR A 197 5.34 4.68 -15.37
C THR A 197 4.98 4.03 -14.03
N SER A 198 4.19 4.71 -13.20
CA SER A 198 4.32 4.57 -11.74
C SER A 198 3.05 4.08 -11.02
N SER A 199 2.18 3.34 -11.71
CA SER A 199 0.97 2.74 -11.10
C SER A 199 1.24 1.45 -10.30
N LEU A 200 2.47 1.25 -9.82
CA LEU A 200 2.94 -0.04 -9.32
C LEU A 200 3.81 0.12 -8.07
N GLY A 201 3.27 0.84 -7.09
CA GLY A 201 4.03 1.47 -6.00
C GLY A 201 4.64 0.58 -4.94
N LEU A 202 4.40 -0.72 -4.99
CA LEU A 202 4.91 -1.66 -4.02
C LEU A 202 5.72 -2.80 -4.62
N ALA A 203 5.67 -2.96 -5.95
CA ALA A 203 6.17 -4.17 -6.60
C ALA A 203 7.06 -3.93 -7.84
N TYR A 204 7.32 -2.66 -8.20
CA TYR A 204 7.98 -2.37 -9.47
C TYR A 204 8.97 -1.19 -9.38
N LYS A 205 9.76 -1.05 -10.45
CA LYS A 205 10.81 -0.03 -10.65
C LYS A 205 10.37 1.34 -10.11
N ASN A 206 11.22 1.95 -9.26
CA ASN A 206 11.00 3.22 -8.56
C ASN A 206 9.95 3.19 -7.42
N SER A 207 9.67 2.03 -6.82
CA SER A 207 9.01 1.98 -5.51
C SER A 207 9.98 2.46 -4.43
N HIS A 208 9.53 3.40 -3.60
CA HIS A 208 10.33 3.93 -2.51
C HIS A 208 9.83 3.36 -1.19
N ILE A 209 10.74 2.76 -0.42
CA ILE A 209 10.49 2.45 0.99
C ILE A 209 11.21 3.50 1.83
N THR A 210 10.43 4.22 2.63
CA THR A 210 10.95 5.12 3.66
C THR A 210 10.79 4.45 5.02
N MET A 211 11.89 4.30 5.76
CA MET A 211 11.87 3.72 7.10
C MET A 211 11.59 4.80 8.15
N ALA A 212 10.75 4.49 9.14
CA ALA A 212 10.36 5.44 10.19
C ALA A 212 11.56 5.90 11.05
N ASN A 213 12.46 4.98 11.41
CA ASN A 213 13.59 5.27 12.33
C ASN A 213 14.66 6.18 11.74
N ASN A 214 14.66 6.42 10.42
CA ASN A 214 15.58 7.38 9.80
C ASN A 214 15.15 8.85 10.02
N ARG A 215 13.99 9.12 10.63
CA ARG A 215 13.48 10.50 10.81
C ARG A 215 13.77 11.12 12.18
N GLU A 216 14.36 10.41 13.14
CA GLU A 216 14.61 10.91 14.51
C GLU A 216 15.84 11.84 14.67
N GLY A 217 16.54 12.20 13.59
CA GLY A 217 17.62 13.19 13.67
C GLY A 217 18.67 13.04 12.59
N THR A 218 18.86 14.10 11.81
CA THR A 218 20.02 14.40 10.94
C THR A 218 20.48 13.40 9.87
N GLY A 219 19.74 12.31 9.61
CA GLY A 219 19.99 11.41 8.48
C GLY A 219 18.88 11.49 7.44
N ALA A 220 19.11 12.18 6.31
CA ALA A 220 18.17 12.29 5.20
C ALA A 220 17.52 10.93 4.81
N ALA A 221 16.29 10.98 4.31
CA ALA A 221 15.62 9.85 3.65
C ALA A 221 16.57 9.23 2.62
N THR A 222 17.26 8.15 3.00
CA THR A 222 18.08 7.40 2.06
C THR A 222 17.11 6.74 1.09
N ASN A 223 17.28 7.01 -0.21
CA ASN A 223 16.60 6.33 -1.30
C ASN A 223 16.95 4.84 -1.20
N ASN A 224 16.28 4.11 -0.33
CA ASN A 224 16.52 2.69 -0.18
C ASN A 224 15.63 1.99 -1.19
N ILE A 225 16.31 1.39 -2.16
CA ILE A 225 15.68 0.70 -3.27
C ILE A 225 15.10 -0.58 -2.70
N LEU A 226 13.77 -0.68 -2.70
CA LEU A 226 13.11 -1.98 -2.72
C LEU A 226 13.59 -2.67 -4.01
N ARG A 227 14.61 -3.52 -3.88
CA ARG A 227 15.12 -4.32 -4.99
C ARG A 227 14.24 -5.54 -5.06
N ILE A 228 13.20 -5.45 -5.87
CA ILE A 228 12.48 -6.62 -6.32
C ILE A 228 13.40 -7.20 -7.37
N SER A 229 14.23 -8.14 -6.93
CA SER A 229 15.10 -8.89 -7.83
C SER A 229 14.20 -9.41 -8.93
N GLY A 230 14.44 -8.96 -10.15
CA GLY A 230 13.72 -9.51 -11.29
C GLY A 230 13.88 -11.01 -11.24
N GLY A 231 12.78 -11.73 -11.43
CA GLY A 231 12.87 -13.15 -11.71
C GLY A 231 13.81 -13.40 -12.90
N PRO A 232 14.17 -14.66 -13.16
CA PRO A 232 15.11 -15.04 -14.22
C PRO A 232 14.71 -14.60 -15.65
N ALA A 233 13.54 -13.98 -15.82
CA ALA A 233 13.15 -13.28 -17.04
C ALA A 233 14.01 -12.03 -17.27
N ALA A 234 15.04 -12.19 -18.10
CA ALA A 234 15.99 -11.17 -18.49
C ALA A 234 15.37 -9.81 -18.81
N HIS A 235 15.91 -8.78 -18.16
CA HIS A 235 15.85 -7.39 -18.63
C HIS A 235 16.52 -7.30 -20.01
N VAL A 236 15.74 -7.44 -21.08
CA VAL A 236 16.15 -6.99 -22.42
C VAL A 236 15.23 -5.84 -22.81
N GLY A 237 15.70 -4.60 -22.58
CA GLY A 237 15.09 -3.37 -23.11
C GLY A 237 13.73 -2.98 -22.51
N GLY A 238 13.72 -2.11 -21.49
CA GLY A 238 12.51 -1.39 -21.06
C GLY A 238 11.33 -2.23 -20.50
N GLY A 239 11.41 -3.57 -20.54
CA GLY A 239 10.34 -4.46 -20.09
C GLY A 239 10.12 -4.46 -18.58
N TYR A 240 8.84 -4.51 -18.20
CA TYR A 240 8.37 -4.61 -16.82
C TYR A 240 8.49 -6.07 -16.32
N LEU A 241 8.66 -6.25 -14.99
CA LEU A 241 8.71 -7.57 -14.37
C LEU A 241 7.42 -8.37 -14.67
N GLY A 242 7.56 -9.64 -15.05
CA GLY A 242 6.44 -10.51 -15.44
C GLY A 242 6.01 -10.43 -16.91
N GLN A 243 6.63 -9.58 -17.74
CA GLN A 243 6.21 -9.43 -19.15
C GLN A 243 7.00 -10.30 -20.16
N GLY A 244 8.18 -10.82 -19.79
CA GLY A 244 9.09 -11.47 -20.75
C GLY A 244 9.62 -12.85 -20.36
N GLY A 245 9.26 -13.39 -19.19
CA GLY A 245 9.62 -14.75 -18.84
C GLY A 245 8.75 -15.72 -19.62
N ALA A 246 9.34 -16.70 -20.30
CA ALA A 246 8.59 -17.88 -20.68
C ALA A 246 7.86 -18.39 -19.42
N SER A 247 6.60 -18.82 -19.57
CA SER A 247 5.95 -19.54 -18.48
C SER A 247 6.93 -20.64 -18.07
N LEU A 248 7.32 -20.64 -16.79
CA LEU A 248 7.80 -21.88 -16.20
C LEU A 248 6.68 -22.90 -16.42
N ILE A 249 7.04 -24.16 -16.61
CA ILE A 249 6.16 -25.25 -17.07
C ILE A 249 4.75 -25.10 -16.47
N ASP A 250 3.69 -25.26 -17.27
CA ASP A 250 2.30 -25.06 -16.82
C ASP A 250 2.05 -25.66 -15.43
N GLY A 251 1.87 -24.79 -14.43
CA GLY A 251 1.71 -25.16 -13.02
C GLY A 251 2.84 -24.75 -12.08
N GLU A 252 4.01 -24.39 -12.59
CA GLU A 252 5.14 -23.91 -11.79
C GLU A 252 5.06 -22.39 -11.57
N MET A 253 5.12 -21.95 -10.30
CA MET A 253 5.23 -20.54 -9.96
C MET A 253 6.59 -20.25 -9.34
N ALA A 254 7.38 -19.42 -10.01
CA ALA A 254 8.46 -18.70 -9.36
C ALA A 254 7.91 -17.37 -8.82
N TYR A 255 8.03 -17.16 -7.52
CA TYR A 255 7.84 -15.88 -6.89
C TYR A 255 9.01 -15.55 -5.99
N ILE A 256 9.22 -14.25 -5.76
CA ILE A 256 10.25 -13.74 -4.88
C ILE A 256 9.56 -12.89 -3.83
N SER A 257 9.89 -13.15 -2.56
CA SER A 257 9.44 -12.30 -1.46
C SER A 257 10.03 -10.90 -1.63
N SER A 258 9.20 -9.87 -1.53
CA SER A 258 9.64 -8.49 -1.64
C SER A 258 10.49 -8.12 -0.43
N PHE A 259 11.75 -7.74 -0.65
CA PHE A 259 12.68 -7.47 0.44
C PHE A 259 13.23 -6.04 0.43
N TYR A 260 13.43 -5.52 1.64
CA TYR A 260 14.16 -4.31 1.93
C TYR A 260 15.66 -4.64 2.03
N SER A 261 16.48 -3.87 1.32
CA SER A 261 17.94 -3.96 1.40
C SER A 261 18.56 -2.60 1.72
N GLN A 262 19.63 -2.60 2.51
CA GLN A 262 20.31 -1.37 2.93
C GLN A 262 21.57 -1.10 2.10
N GLY A 263 21.59 0.06 1.42
CA GLY A 263 22.81 0.68 0.89
C GLY A 263 23.61 -0.10 -0.17
N VAL A 264 24.88 0.31 -0.34
CA VAL A 264 25.81 -0.16 -1.40
C VAL A 264 26.28 -1.62 -1.22
N GLY A 265 25.86 -2.31 -0.16
CA GLY A 265 26.15 -3.73 0.06
C GLY A 265 25.02 -4.70 -0.29
N SER A 266 23.81 -4.20 -0.63
CA SER A 266 22.60 -5.02 -0.87
C SER A 266 22.29 -6.03 0.25
N VAL A 267 22.62 -5.71 1.50
CA VAL A 267 22.28 -6.57 2.65
C VAL A 267 20.77 -6.59 2.81
N VAL A 268 20.17 -7.77 2.71
CA VAL A 268 18.75 -7.97 2.98
C VAL A 268 18.51 -7.77 4.47
N ARG A 269 17.57 -6.89 4.80
CA ARG A 269 17.26 -6.48 6.17
C ARG A 269 15.90 -7.00 6.63
N ALA A 270 14.90 -6.91 5.77
CA ALA A 270 13.55 -7.33 6.09
C ALA A 270 12.74 -7.67 4.84
N PHE A 271 11.62 -8.36 5.02
CA PHE A 271 10.65 -8.69 3.98
C PHE A 271 9.34 -7.93 4.20
N MET A 272 8.64 -7.63 3.12
CA MET A 272 7.29 -7.11 3.16
C MET A 272 6.33 -8.25 3.55
N PRO A 273 5.46 -8.07 4.57
CA PRO A 273 4.59 -9.14 5.06
C PRO A 273 3.71 -9.73 3.96
N GLY A 274 3.85 -11.03 3.68
CA GLY A 274 3.02 -11.77 2.74
C GLY A 274 3.10 -11.31 1.27
N LEU A 275 3.98 -10.38 0.89
CA LEU A 275 4.04 -9.84 -0.47
C LEU A 275 5.05 -10.60 -1.33
N TYR A 276 4.53 -11.19 -2.39
CA TYR A 276 5.29 -11.95 -3.38
C TYR A 276 5.11 -11.36 -4.76
N VAL A 277 6.21 -11.27 -5.51
CA VAL A 277 6.18 -10.82 -6.91
C VAL A 277 6.38 -12.01 -7.83
N PRO A 278 5.46 -12.26 -8.78
CA PRO A 278 5.63 -13.34 -9.76
C PRO A 278 6.81 -13.05 -10.69
N GLY A 279 7.66 -14.06 -10.89
CA GLY A 279 8.73 -14.05 -11.88
C GLY A 279 8.27 -14.34 -13.32
N HIS A 280 6.97 -14.50 -13.53
CA HIS A 280 6.33 -14.92 -14.78
C HIS A 280 5.07 -14.10 -15.07
N ARG A 281 4.46 -14.29 -16.24
CA ARG A 281 3.21 -13.62 -16.59
C ARG A 281 2.08 -14.08 -15.68
N ASN A 282 1.37 -13.12 -15.08
CA ASN A 282 0.21 -13.42 -14.24
C ASN A 282 -0.86 -14.17 -15.04
N ASN A 283 -1.15 -15.41 -14.64
CA ASN A 283 -2.25 -16.23 -15.18
C ASN A 283 -3.47 -16.25 -14.24
N LYS A 284 -3.42 -15.53 -13.12
CA LYS A 284 -4.49 -15.50 -12.11
C LYS A 284 -5.42 -14.31 -12.35
N SER A 285 -6.71 -14.54 -12.16
CA SER A 285 -7.72 -13.49 -12.22
C SER A 285 -7.44 -12.43 -11.16
N ASN A 286 -7.66 -11.17 -11.49
CA ASN A 286 -7.55 -10.10 -10.50
C ASN A 286 -8.50 -10.35 -9.32
N LEU A 287 -8.00 -10.18 -8.10
CA LEU A 287 -8.69 -10.50 -6.84
C LEU A 287 -9.09 -11.98 -6.71
N GLY A 288 -8.57 -12.86 -7.57
CA GLY A 288 -8.73 -14.29 -7.46
C GLY A 288 -7.87 -14.84 -6.33
N GLN A 289 -8.46 -15.72 -5.52
CA GLN A 289 -7.68 -16.53 -4.59
C GLN A 289 -7.20 -17.79 -5.30
N PHE A 290 -6.00 -18.24 -4.96
CA PHE A 290 -5.43 -19.49 -5.44
C PHE A 290 -4.54 -20.11 -4.36
N THR A 291 -4.29 -21.41 -4.47
CA THR A 291 -3.37 -22.12 -3.57
C THR A 291 -2.12 -22.51 -4.34
N PHE A 292 -0.97 -22.41 -3.68
CA PHE A 292 0.30 -22.92 -4.18
C PHE A 292 1.16 -23.37 -3.01
N ASP A 293 1.79 -24.53 -3.14
CA ASP A 293 2.55 -25.18 -2.06
C ASP A 293 1.77 -25.25 -0.73
N GLY A 294 0.45 -25.43 -0.82
CA GLY A 294 -0.44 -25.50 0.34
C GLY A 294 -0.80 -24.14 0.97
N LEU A 295 -0.24 -23.03 0.48
CA LEU A 295 -0.51 -21.68 0.98
C LEU A 295 -1.56 -20.97 0.11
N PRO A 296 -2.62 -20.39 0.69
CA PRO A 296 -3.54 -19.50 -0.02
C PRO A 296 -2.90 -18.14 -0.33
N TYR A 297 -3.16 -17.65 -1.53
CA TYR A 297 -2.74 -16.33 -2.00
C TYR A 297 -3.92 -15.58 -2.61
N LEU A 298 -3.89 -14.25 -2.50
CA LEU A 298 -4.73 -13.33 -3.25
C LEU A 298 -3.92 -12.70 -4.37
N ALA A 299 -4.38 -12.83 -5.61
CA ALA A 299 -3.81 -12.10 -6.74
C ALA A 299 -4.34 -10.66 -6.76
N VAL A 300 -3.44 -9.67 -6.69
CA VAL A 300 -3.78 -8.26 -6.89
C VAL A 300 -3.09 -7.79 -8.15
N SER A 301 -3.86 -7.34 -9.13
CA SER A 301 -3.34 -6.96 -10.44
C SER A 301 -4.03 -5.74 -11.01
N GLY A 302 -3.35 -5.12 -11.96
CA GLY A 302 -3.91 -4.05 -12.75
C GLY A 302 -2.94 -3.62 -13.83
N SER A 303 -3.37 -2.67 -14.65
CA SER A 303 -2.50 -2.11 -15.69
C SER A 303 -1.67 -0.97 -15.15
N SER A 304 -0.41 -0.91 -15.55
CA SER A 304 0.26 0.37 -15.68
C SER A 304 -0.06 1.02 -17.00
N TYR A 305 -0.30 2.34 -16.93
CA TYR A 305 -0.50 3.32 -17.99
C TYR A 305 -1.01 2.76 -19.35
N SER A 306 -2.21 3.21 -19.76
CA SER A 306 -2.86 2.90 -21.06
C SER A 306 -3.12 1.42 -21.37
N GLY A 307 -3.21 0.54 -20.35
CA GLY A 307 -3.61 -0.86 -20.52
C GLY A 307 -2.55 -1.76 -21.16
N SER A 308 -1.37 -1.22 -21.48
CA SER A 308 -0.33 -1.92 -22.25
C SER A 308 0.59 -2.79 -21.38
N TYR A 309 0.60 -2.55 -20.07
CA TYR A 309 1.53 -3.20 -19.15
C TYR A 309 0.77 -3.80 -17.98
N TRP A 310 0.90 -5.11 -17.83
CA TRP A 310 0.18 -5.87 -16.83
C TRP A 310 1.10 -6.20 -15.69
N SER A 311 0.58 -6.07 -14.48
CA SER A 311 1.37 -6.27 -13.29
C SER A 311 0.52 -6.89 -12.21
N ALA A 312 1.15 -7.77 -11.45
CA ALA A 312 0.50 -8.51 -10.41
C ALA A 312 1.43 -8.66 -9.23
N VAL A 313 0.83 -8.70 -8.06
CA VAL A 313 1.44 -9.15 -6.82
C VAL A 313 0.57 -10.24 -6.24
N TYR A 314 1.20 -11.15 -5.52
CA TYR A 314 0.51 -12.18 -4.77
C TYR A 314 0.68 -11.88 -3.30
N ILE A 315 -0.44 -11.93 -2.59
CA ILE A 315 -0.50 -11.64 -1.17
C ILE A 315 -0.86 -12.94 -0.46
N ALA A 316 0.07 -13.52 0.31
CA ALA A 316 -0.21 -14.73 1.08
C ALA A 316 -1.29 -14.44 2.12
N LEU A 317 -2.33 -15.28 2.18
CA LEU A 317 -3.43 -15.16 3.15
C LEU A 317 -3.22 -16.05 4.38
N SER A 318 -2.19 -16.89 4.35
CA SER A 318 -1.62 -17.57 5.51
C SER A 318 -0.16 -17.14 5.65
N ASP A 319 0.42 -17.31 6.84
CA ASP A 319 1.86 -17.09 7.07
C ASP A 319 2.38 -15.70 6.66
N TRP A 320 1.50 -14.68 6.73
CA TRP A 320 1.74 -13.28 6.39
C TRP A 320 3.03 -12.68 6.98
N ARG A 321 3.49 -13.19 8.13
CA ARG A 321 4.68 -12.71 8.84
C ARG A 321 5.84 -13.70 8.85
N THR A 322 5.73 -14.79 8.08
CA THR A 322 6.81 -15.76 7.92
C THR A 322 7.57 -15.40 6.63
N PRO A 323 8.91 -15.33 6.65
CA PRO A 323 9.72 -15.07 5.45
C PRO A 323 9.47 -16.09 4.32
#